data_AF-A0A8C1PJ19-F1
#
_entry.id   AF-A0A8C1PJ19-F1
#
_cell.length_a   1.000
_cell.length_b   1.000
_cell.length_c   1.000
_cell.angle_alpha   90.00
_cell.angle_beta   90.00
_cell.angle_gamma   90.00
#
_symmetry.space_group_name_H-M   'P 1'
#
loop_
_entity.id
_entity.type
_entity.pdbx_description
1 polymer ?
#
loop_
_entity_poly.entity_id
_entity_poly.type
_entity_poly.pdbx_seq_one_letter_code
_entity_poly.pdbx_strand_id
1 'polypeptide(L)'
;MLQCSESVYSAVSLTLHDGHCSSGTKTKMTSIFFFLILGMFFQYSTGQVSVIQTPTEKHVQNGQTVTLTCKTSSSIGDQSDGWCKSCLSWYLQKPGEAPKLLVYYIKTLQSGTPSRFSGNGADHGTDFTLTISGVQTEDTGDYYCQSAHYINSKFVFTQ
;
A
#
# COMPACT_ATOMS: atom_id res chain seq x y z
N MET A 1 -25.47 8.76 -8.76
CA MET A 1 -24.68 8.21 -7.64
C MET A 1 -23.51 7.48 -8.31
N LEU A 2 -22.36 8.16 -8.43
CA LEU A 2 -21.19 7.57 -9.08
C LEU A 2 -20.63 6.52 -8.12
N GLN A 3 -20.84 5.26 -8.49
CA GLN A 3 -20.29 4.11 -7.80
C GLN A 3 -18.79 4.12 -8.07
N CYS A 4 -17.98 4.53 -7.09
CA CYS A 4 -16.54 4.28 -7.13
C CYS A 4 -16.37 2.76 -7.18
N SER A 5 -15.92 2.23 -8.30
CA SER A 5 -15.49 0.85 -8.40
C SER A 5 -14.41 0.63 -7.34
N GLU A 6 -14.66 -0.28 -6.40
CA GLU A 6 -13.62 -0.83 -5.54
C GLU A 6 -12.55 -1.42 -6.45
N SER A 7 -11.43 -0.71 -6.58
CA SER A 7 -10.27 -1.20 -7.32
C SER A 7 -9.65 -2.31 -6.49
N VAL A 8 -9.39 -3.46 -7.10
CA VAL A 8 -8.82 -4.68 -6.49
C VAL A 8 -7.32 -4.49 -6.15
N TYR A 9 -6.87 -3.25 -5.90
CA TYR A 9 -5.49 -2.88 -5.63
C TYR A 9 -5.41 -2.23 -4.25
N SER A 10 -4.53 -2.74 -3.37
CA SER A 10 -4.27 -2.12 -2.08
C SER A 10 -3.46 -0.84 -2.33
N ALA A 11 -3.97 0.31 -1.92
CA ALA A 11 -3.27 1.60 -2.01
C ALA A 11 -3.46 2.38 -0.71
N VAL A 12 -2.52 3.27 -0.40
CA VAL A 12 -2.73 4.29 0.65
C VAL A 12 -2.88 5.66 0.01
N SER A 13 -4.03 6.30 0.20
CA SER A 13 -4.23 7.68 -0.24
C SER A 13 -3.71 8.67 0.80
N LEU A 14 -2.73 9.50 0.44
CA LEU A 14 -2.14 10.51 1.31
C LEU A 14 -2.58 11.92 0.87
N THR A 15 -3.18 12.66 1.79
CA THR A 15 -3.65 14.04 1.55
C THR A 15 -3.18 15.00 2.65
N LEU A 16 -2.98 16.26 2.29
CA LEU A 16 -2.61 17.31 3.24
C LEU A 16 -3.84 17.96 3.87
N HIS A 17 -3.76 18.26 5.16
CA HIS A 17 -4.76 19.05 5.87
C HIS A 17 -4.40 20.54 5.79
N ASP A 18 -5.17 21.33 5.05
CA ASP A 18 -5.09 22.79 5.11
C ASP A 18 -5.64 23.26 6.47
N GLY A 19 -4.93 24.16 7.14
CA GLY A 19 -5.17 24.56 8.54
C GLY A 19 -6.48 25.31 8.84
N HIS A 20 -7.60 25.03 8.18
CA HIS A 20 -8.91 25.51 8.59
C HIS A 20 -9.67 24.42 9.35
N CYS A 21 -9.77 24.60 10.66
CA CYS A 21 -10.60 23.77 11.52
C CYS A 21 -12.08 24.14 11.29
N SER A 22 -12.86 23.23 10.69
CA SER A 22 -14.31 23.22 10.85
C SER A 22 -14.71 21.95 11.57
N SER A 23 -15.23 22.10 12.79
CA SER A 23 -15.84 21.05 13.58
C SER A 23 -17.13 20.56 12.88
N GLY A 24 -17.00 19.53 12.04
CA GLY A 24 -18.14 18.74 11.56
C GLY A 24 -18.35 17.53 12.47
N THR A 25 -19.48 17.48 13.17
CA THR A 25 -19.91 16.29 13.92
C THR A 25 -20.08 15.10 12.96
N LYS A 26 -19.35 14.01 13.19
CA LYS A 26 -19.63 12.73 12.51
C LYS A 26 -20.84 12.08 13.17
N THR A 27 -22.01 12.22 12.55
CA THR A 27 -23.23 11.50 12.92
C THR A 27 -23.01 9.99 12.73
N LYS A 28 -23.15 9.22 13.81
CA LYS A 28 -23.23 7.76 13.75
C LYS A 28 -24.57 7.38 13.12
N MET A 29 -24.54 6.68 11.99
CA MET A 29 -25.73 6.03 11.44
C MET A 29 -25.56 4.51 11.59
N THR A 30 -26.05 3.99 12.71
CA THR A 30 -26.33 2.58 12.90
C THR A 30 -27.45 2.15 11.96
N SER A 31 -27.25 1.11 11.16
CA SER A 31 -28.33 0.41 10.46
C SER A 31 -28.23 -1.07 10.75
N ILE A 32 -29.27 -1.57 11.40
CA ILE A 32 -29.48 -2.94 11.86
C ILE A 32 -30.45 -3.61 10.86
N PHE A 33 -30.13 -4.86 10.50
CA PHE A 33 -30.90 -5.88 9.75
C PHE A 33 -30.94 -5.85 8.21
N PHE A 34 -30.45 -6.98 7.64
CA PHE A 34 -30.93 -7.80 6.49
C PHE A 34 -29.73 -8.22 5.61
N PHE A 35 -29.37 -9.49 5.34
CA PHE A 35 -30.02 -10.79 5.40
C PHE A 35 -28.99 -11.88 5.75
N LEU A 36 -29.44 -12.93 6.45
CA LEU A 36 -28.84 -14.26 6.43
C LEU A 36 -28.87 -14.80 4.98
N ILE A 37 -27.70 -14.96 4.36
CA ILE A 37 -27.52 -15.83 3.21
C ILE A 37 -26.34 -16.75 3.48
N LEU A 38 -26.72 -17.95 3.93
CA LEU A 38 -25.88 -19.13 3.91
C LEU A 38 -25.61 -19.49 2.44
N GLY A 39 -24.38 -19.25 2.00
CA GLY A 39 -23.86 -19.74 0.73
C GLY A 39 -22.41 -20.09 0.97
N MET A 40 -22.14 -21.38 1.19
CA MET A 40 -20.78 -21.90 1.25
C MET A 40 -20.08 -21.59 -0.07
N PHE A 41 -19.36 -20.47 -0.12
CA PHE A 41 -18.36 -20.26 -1.15
C PHE A 41 -17.20 -21.18 -0.78
N PHE A 42 -17.17 -22.37 -1.39
CA PHE A 42 -15.93 -23.08 -1.58
C PHE A 42 -15.03 -22.17 -2.42
N GLN A 43 -14.27 -21.30 -1.75
CA GLN A 43 -13.17 -20.61 -2.40
C GLN A 43 -12.11 -21.68 -2.67
N TYR A 44 -12.07 -22.10 -3.92
CA TYR A 44 -10.93 -22.79 -4.50
C TYR A 44 -9.70 -21.91 -4.25
N SER A 45 -8.93 -22.23 -3.21
CA SER A 45 -7.71 -21.51 -2.87
C SER A 45 -6.62 -21.97 -3.84
N THR A 46 -6.52 -21.32 -4.99
CA THR A 46 -5.22 -21.23 -5.66
C THR A 46 -4.35 -20.38 -4.75
N GLY A 47 -3.17 -20.86 -4.35
CA GLY A 47 -2.24 -20.15 -3.47
C GLY A 47 -1.78 -18.80 -4.04
N GLN A 48 -2.65 -17.79 -3.98
CA GLN A 48 -2.45 -16.45 -4.49
C GLN A 48 -1.88 -15.60 -3.36
N VAL A 49 -0.73 -14.97 -3.62
CA VAL A 49 -0.15 -14.02 -2.69
C VAL A 49 -0.98 -12.75 -2.68
N SER A 50 -1.30 -12.25 -1.49
CA SER A 50 -2.03 -11.00 -1.29
C SER A 50 -1.15 -9.94 -0.65
N VAL A 51 -1.48 -8.68 -0.93
CA VAL A 51 -0.84 -7.49 -0.38
C VAL A 51 -1.89 -6.65 0.33
N ILE A 52 -1.59 -6.26 1.56
CA ILE A 52 -2.45 -5.42 2.42
C ILE A 52 -1.67 -4.16 2.79
N GLN A 53 -2.23 -3.00 2.46
CA GLN A 53 -1.64 -1.72 2.83
C GLN A 53 -2.47 -1.01 3.90
N THR A 54 -1.81 -0.43 4.90
CA THR A 54 -2.49 0.37 5.92
C THR A 54 -1.75 1.66 6.28
N PRO A 55 -2.48 2.73 6.62
CA PRO A 55 -3.95 2.86 6.52
C PRO A 55 -4.41 2.99 5.06
N THR A 56 -5.69 2.76 4.73
CA THR A 56 -6.21 3.00 3.36
C THR A 56 -6.18 4.47 2.98
N GLU A 57 -6.41 5.36 3.96
CA GLU A 57 -6.37 6.81 3.78
C GLU A 57 -5.64 7.45 4.96
N LYS A 58 -4.85 8.50 4.66
CA LYS A 58 -4.12 9.26 5.67
C LYS A 58 -4.17 10.75 5.34
N HIS A 59 -4.64 11.52 6.31
CA HIS A 59 -4.53 12.98 6.31
C HIS A 59 -3.36 13.39 7.20
N VAL A 60 -2.52 14.28 6.72
CA VAL A 60 -1.28 14.71 7.40
C VAL A 60 -1.06 16.21 7.24
N GLN A 61 -0.38 16.86 8.17
CA GLN A 61 -0.01 18.27 8.02
C GLN A 61 1.38 18.39 7.36
N ASN A 62 1.61 19.52 6.69
CA ASN A 62 2.90 19.83 6.11
C ASN A 62 4.01 19.76 7.17
N GLY A 63 5.12 19.12 6.85
CA GLY A 63 6.25 18.93 7.75
C GLY A 63 6.13 17.76 8.74
N GLN A 64 4.98 17.08 8.83
CA GLN A 64 4.85 15.89 9.69
C GLN A 64 5.52 14.66 9.05
N THR A 65 5.83 13.66 9.88
CA THR A 65 6.29 12.35 9.42
C THR A 65 5.11 11.39 9.32
N VAL A 66 5.04 10.64 8.22
CA VAL A 66 4.08 9.57 8.03
C VAL A 66 4.80 8.25 7.77
N THR A 67 4.22 7.15 8.25
CA THR A 67 4.66 5.79 7.95
C THR A 67 3.49 5.02 7.36
N LEU A 68 3.69 4.52 6.15
CA LEU A 68 2.77 3.63 5.44
C LEU A 68 3.26 2.19 5.60
N THR A 69 2.34 1.25 5.69
CA THR A 69 2.67 -0.17 5.88
C THR A 69 2.19 -0.99 4.69
N CYS A 70 2.94 -2.05 4.38
CA CYS A 70 2.64 -3.04 3.37
C CYS A 70 2.95 -4.42 3.95
N LYS A 71 1.94 -5.29 3.97
CA LYS A 71 2.05 -6.66 4.45
C LYS A 71 1.73 -7.64 3.33
N THR A 72 2.64 -8.55 3.04
CA THR A 72 2.42 -9.66 2.10
C THR A 72 1.96 -10.91 2.86
N SER A 73 1.11 -11.75 2.23
CA SER A 73 0.66 -13.01 2.84
C SER A 73 1.75 -14.08 2.91
N SER A 74 2.80 -13.94 2.11
CA SER A 74 3.99 -14.80 2.09
C SER A 74 5.26 -13.99 2.00
N SER A 75 6.36 -14.61 2.44
CA SER A 75 7.72 -14.08 2.29
C SER A 75 7.99 -13.70 0.83
N ILE A 76 8.60 -12.54 0.59
CA ILE A 76 8.98 -12.11 -0.76
C ILE A 76 10.12 -12.96 -1.33
N GLY A 77 10.14 -13.11 -2.66
CA GLY A 77 11.09 -13.97 -3.35
C GLY A 77 10.89 -15.46 -3.04
N ASP A 78 11.90 -16.25 -3.38
CA ASP A 78 12.01 -17.65 -2.97
C ASP A 78 13.11 -17.77 -1.90
N GLN A 79 12.85 -18.51 -0.83
CA GLN A 79 13.84 -18.80 0.22
C GLN A 79 14.86 -19.87 -0.23
N SER A 80 14.52 -20.68 -1.23
CA SER A 80 15.32 -21.82 -1.68
C SER A 80 16.32 -21.48 -2.77
N ASP A 81 15.95 -20.62 -3.73
CA ASP A 81 16.76 -20.37 -4.94
C ASP A 81 17.43 -18.99 -4.98
N GLY A 82 17.21 -18.13 -3.98
CA GLY A 82 17.94 -16.88 -3.78
C GLY A 82 17.75 -15.80 -4.86
N TRP A 83 16.79 -15.98 -5.79
CA TRP A 83 16.62 -15.11 -6.96
C TRP A 83 16.40 -13.63 -6.62
N CYS A 84 15.63 -13.34 -5.56
CA CYS A 84 15.48 -11.98 -5.08
C CYS A 84 14.95 -11.92 -3.65
N LYS A 85 15.83 -11.66 -2.70
CA LYS A 85 15.50 -11.56 -1.27
C LYS A 85 14.84 -10.25 -0.86
N SER A 86 14.91 -9.23 -1.71
CA SER A 86 14.46 -7.87 -1.39
C SER A 86 13.50 -7.31 -2.45
N CYS A 87 12.80 -8.14 -3.23
CA CYS A 87 11.91 -7.70 -4.31
C CYS A 87 10.60 -7.07 -3.83
N LEU A 88 10.72 -5.91 -3.17
CA LEU A 88 9.63 -5.00 -2.83
C LEU A 88 9.98 -3.60 -3.33
N SER A 89 9.00 -2.94 -3.95
CA SER A 89 9.11 -1.56 -4.41
C SER A 89 7.91 -0.73 -3.97
N TRP A 90 8.12 0.57 -3.82
CA TRP A 90 7.09 1.57 -3.51
C TRP A 90 6.94 2.56 -4.67
N TYR A 91 5.70 2.87 -5.00
CA TYR A 91 5.32 3.79 -6.06
C TYR A 91 4.39 4.88 -5.52
N LEU A 92 4.48 6.07 -6.10
CA LEU A 92 3.51 7.15 -5.94
C LEU A 92 2.81 7.40 -7.27
N GLN A 93 1.49 7.37 -7.24
CA GLN A 93 0.65 7.79 -8.35
C GLN A 93 -0.05 9.10 -8.01
N LYS A 94 0.13 10.10 -8.87
CA LYS A 94 -0.65 11.34 -8.81
C LYS A 94 -1.87 11.23 -9.71
N PRO A 95 -2.97 11.96 -9.41
CA PRO A 95 -4.15 11.96 -10.27
C PRO A 95 -3.81 12.28 -11.73
N GLY A 96 -4.17 11.37 -12.64
CA GLY A 96 -3.90 11.52 -14.07
C GLY A 96 -2.45 11.24 -14.51
N GLU A 97 -1.56 10.83 -13.60
CA GLU A 97 -0.18 10.46 -13.91
C GLU A 97 0.03 8.94 -13.82
N ALA A 98 1.07 8.45 -14.50
CA ALA A 98 1.56 7.09 -14.31
C ALA A 98 2.24 6.92 -12.94
N PRO A 99 2.19 5.73 -12.31
CA PRO A 99 2.93 5.47 -11.07
C PRO A 99 4.43 5.71 -11.24
N LYS A 100 5.02 6.47 -10.32
CA LYS A 100 6.45 6.78 -10.26
C LYS A 100 7.13 5.97 -9.16
N LEU A 101 8.22 5.29 -9.50
CA LEU A 101 9.02 4.52 -8.55
C LEU A 101 9.70 5.46 -7.53
N LEU A 102 9.56 5.15 -6.24
CA LEU A 102 10.18 5.89 -5.14
C LEU A 102 11.31 5.09 -4.48
N VAL A 103 11.01 3.85 -4.11
CA VAL A 103 11.94 2.95 -3.42
C VAL A 103 11.88 1.59 -4.10
N TYR A 104 13.01 0.96 -4.33
CA TYR A 104 13.14 -0.40 -4.81
C TYR A 104 14.10 -1.19 -3.91
N TYR A 105 14.10 -2.51 -4.06
CA TYR A 105 14.88 -3.42 -3.20
C TYR A 105 14.70 -3.18 -1.69
N ILE A 106 13.46 -2.97 -1.25
CA ILE A 106 13.04 -2.60 0.12
C ILE A 106 13.51 -1.21 0.55
N LYS A 107 14.79 -0.85 0.34
CA LYS A 107 15.46 0.29 0.99
C LYS A 107 16.13 1.27 0.03
N THR A 108 16.32 0.91 -1.24
CA THR A 108 17.08 1.72 -2.20
C THR A 108 16.19 2.79 -2.81
N LEU A 109 16.56 4.06 -2.63
CA LEU A 109 15.84 5.18 -3.23
C LEU A 109 16.10 5.23 -4.73
N GLN A 110 15.04 5.47 -5.50
CA GLN A 110 15.17 5.77 -6.93
C GLN A 110 15.84 7.14 -7.13
N SER A 111 16.61 7.27 -8.21
CA SER A 111 17.24 8.54 -8.57
C SER A 111 16.19 9.65 -8.75
N GLY A 112 16.41 10.79 -8.11
CA GLY A 112 15.47 11.93 -8.09
C GLY A 112 14.40 11.85 -7.01
N THR A 113 14.28 10.74 -6.26
CA THR A 113 13.42 10.68 -5.08
C THR A 113 14.07 11.46 -3.92
N PRO A 114 13.34 12.37 -3.25
CA PRO A 114 13.87 13.12 -2.12
C PRO A 114 14.35 12.22 -0.97
N SER A 115 15.44 12.59 -0.31
CA SER A 115 16.04 11.82 0.80
C SER A 115 15.14 11.70 2.04
N ARG A 116 14.05 12.48 2.08
CA ARG A 116 13.04 12.42 3.14
C ARG A 116 12.20 11.13 3.11
N PHE A 117 12.22 10.40 1.99
CA PHE A 117 11.62 9.08 1.82
C PHE A 117 12.59 7.99 2.30
N SER A 118 12.05 6.94 2.92
CA SER A 118 12.83 5.78 3.35
C SER A 118 11.97 4.54 3.39
N GLY A 119 12.42 3.46 2.74
CA GLY A 119 11.79 2.15 2.84
C GLY A 119 12.47 1.29 3.90
N ASN A 120 11.70 0.42 4.55
CA ASN A 120 12.20 -0.50 5.58
C ASN A 120 11.49 -1.86 5.51
N GLY A 121 12.20 -2.89 5.99
CA GLY A 121 11.79 -4.28 5.97
C GLY A 121 12.98 -5.24 6.03
N ALA A 122 12.70 -6.52 6.18
CA ALA A 122 13.70 -7.58 6.19
C ALA A 122 13.79 -8.27 4.81
N ASP A 123 14.97 -8.75 4.47
CA ASP A 123 15.16 -9.68 3.36
C ASP A 123 14.30 -10.94 3.63
N HIS A 124 13.60 -11.45 2.61
CA HIS A 124 12.60 -12.53 2.75
C HIS A 124 11.50 -12.20 3.79
N GLY A 125 11.26 -10.92 4.07
CA GLY A 125 10.25 -10.47 5.01
C GLY A 125 8.84 -10.54 4.44
N THR A 126 7.88 -10.19 5.30
CA THR A 126 6.45 -10.04 4.98
C THR A 126 5.89 -8.68 5.37
N ASP A 127 6.54 -7.99 6.30
CA ASP A 127 6.14 -6.67 6.79
C ASP A 127 7.13 -5.59 6.32
N PHE A 128 6.61 -4.59 5.64
CA PHE A 128 7.38 -3.53 5.03
C PHE A 128 6.75 -2.17 5.31
N THR A 129 7.58 -1.12 5.34
CA THR A 129 7.10 0.24 5.58
C THR A 129 7.76 1.25 4.66
N LEU A 130 7.01 2.29 4.29
CA LEU A 130 7.54 3.51 3.70
C LEU A 130 7.34 4.65 4.67
N THR A 131 8.44 5.32 5.05
CA THR A 131 8.41 6.50 5.89
C THR A 131 8.72 7.72 5.05
N ILE A 132 7.91 8.77 5.19
CA ILE A 132 8.11 10.08 4.58
C ILE A 132 8.24 11.06 5.73
N SER A 133 9.45 11.57 5.93
CA SER A 133 9.71 12.62 6.91
C SER A 133 9.44 13.99 6.30
N GLY A 134 8.86 14.92 7.06
CA GLY A 134 8.64 16.28 6.54
C GLY A 134 7.78 16.33 5.28
N VAL A 135 6.59 15.70 5.31
CA VAL A 135 5.66 15.61 4.17
C VAL A 135 5.38 16.99 3.57
N GLN A 136 5.38 17.06 2.24
CA GLN A 136 5.18 18.29 1.46
C GLN A 136 3.95 18.18 0.55
N THR A 137 3.54 19.31 -0.05
CA THR A 137 2.39 19.37 -0.96
C THR A 137 2.51 18.46 -2.16
N GLU A 138 3.72 18.25 -2.68
CA GLU A 138 3.94 17.38 -3.82
C GLU A 138 3.88 15.88 -3.47
N ASP A 139 3.83 15.53 -2.17
CA ASP A 139 3.78 14.14 -1.69
C ASP A 139 2.34 13.60 -1.66
N THR A 140 1.32 14.41 -1.99
CA THR A 140 -0.07 13.95 -2.05
C THR A 140 -0.29 13.03 -3.25
N GLY A 141 -1.01 11.93 -3.02
CA GLY A 141 -1.35 10.94 -4.04
C GLY A 141 -1.53 9.56 -3.44
N ASP A 142 -1.66 8.57 -4.32
CA ASP A 142 -1.88 7.17 -3.94
C ASP A 142 -0.55 6.41 -3.96
N TYR A 143 -0.27 5.74 -2.85
CA TYR A 143 0.95 4.97 -2.64
C TYR A 143 0.69 3.50 -2.78
N TYR A 144 1.52 2.82 -3.57
CA TYR A 144 1.41 1.40 -3.82
C TYR A 144 2.70 0.69 -3.47
N CYS A 145 2.62 -0.42 -2.74
CA CYS A 145 3.71 -1.36 -2.63
C CYS A 145 3.51 -2.49 -3.64
N GLN A 146 4.61 -2.93 -4.25
CA GLN A 146 4.60 -4.07 -5.16
C GLN A 146 5.64 -5.07 -4.68
N SER A 147 5.25 -6.34 -4.62
CA SER A 147 6.14 -7.45 -4.28
C SER A 147 6.26 -8.41 -5.45
N ALA A 148 7.44 -8.99 -5.65
CA ALA A 148 7.65 -10.10 -6.58
C ALA A 148 7.88 -11.41 -5.82
N HIS A 149 7.21 -12.45 -6.27
CA HIS A 149 7.25 -13.80 -5.72
C HIS A 149 7.63 -14.78 -6.82
N TYR A 150 8.30 -15.87 -6.44
CA TYR A 150 8.59 -16.97 -7.35
C TYR A 150 7.95 -18.23 -6.77
N ILE A 151 6.84 -18.65 -7.36
CA ILE A 151 5.99 -19.72 -6.83
C ILE A 151 5.75 -20.73 -7.94
N ASN A 152 5.98 -22.02 -7.67
CA ASN A 152 5.80 -23.11 -8.63
C ASN A 152 6.50 -22.81 -9.97
N SER A 153 7.73 -22.30 -9.90
CA SER A 153 8.55 -21.91 -11.06
C SER A 153 7.97 -20.78 -11.92
N LYS A 154 7.15 -19.89 -11.34
CA LYS A 154 6.57 -18.73 -12.04
C LYS A 154 6.77 -17.44 -11.24
N PHE A 155 7.06 -16.36 -11.95
CA PHE A 155 7.05 -15.02 -11.39
C PHE A 155 5.63 -14.51 -11.19
N VAL A 156 5.36 -14.03 -9.98
CA VAL A 156 4.08 -13.42 -9.60
C VAL A 156 4.37 -12.04 -9.03
N PHE A 157 3.73 -11.02 -9.59
CA PHE A 157 3.80 -9.64 -9.10
C PHE A 157 2.47 -9.30 -8.43
N THR A 158 2.52 -8.82 -7.20
CA THR A 158 1.33 -8.46 -6.42
C THR A 158 1.46 -7.04 -5.88
N GLN A 159 0.39 -6.27 -5.98
CA GLN A 159 0.22 -4.89 -5.51
C GLN A 159 -1.17 -4.74 -4.90
#